data_AF-A0AAU4Y9D0-F1
#
_entry.id   AF-A0AAU4Y9D0-F1
#
_cell.length_a   1.000
_cell.length_b   1.000
_cell.length_c   1.000
_cell.angle_alpha   90.00
_cell.angle_beta   90.00
_cell.angle_gamma   90.00
#
_symmetry.space_group_name_H-M   'P 1'
#
loop_
_entity.id
_entity.type
_entity.pdbx_description
1 polymer ?
#
loop_
_entity_poly.entity_id
_entity_poly.type
_entity_poly.pdbx_seq_one_letter_code
_entity_poly.pdbx_strand_id
1 'polypeptide(L)'
;MPYEAEINSAHPTYVVLLIDQSGSMDAPFFGGTRPKSEEVADALNRLIFELVQRASPSTQSKVKNYYDISIIGYDDTVRSLFCGPLADKDIVTISELRDNPARIEERTQTRPDGAGGVIDVPVRFPVWVETAAGGRTDMTAALDYAHDLLTEWVDQHPRSFPPIVVNLTDGLATGESPVEPAERVRSLATRDGQVLLFNAHVTSLPLDPMLYPQTPDDLPPEGRLLFSMSSELPDSMRETAGALHVPVRYGSRGLVFNGNAVDVVKLLDIGTRHVAPAPETAR
;
A
#
# COMPACT_ATOMS: atom_id res chain seq x y z
N MET A 1 -14.54 -5.78 19.56
CA MET A 1 -14.81 -6.09 18.14
C MET A 1 -13.46 -6.29 17.47
N PRO A 2 -13.36 -7.06 16.37
CA PRO A 2 -12.09 -7.15 15.66
C PRO A 2 -11.75 -5.81 14.98
N TYR A 3 -10.47 -5.58 14.71
CA TYR A 3 -9.94 -4.40 14.02
C TYR A 3 -10.12 -3.08 14.79
N GLU A 4 -9.93 -3.14 16.11
CA GLU A 4 -10.05 -2.01 17.05
C GLU A 4 -8.76 -1.78 17.87
N ALA A 5 -7.75 -2.63 17.73
CA ALA A 5 -6.50 -2.48 18.46
C ALA A 5 -5.80 -1.16 18.09
N GLU A 6 -5.44 -0.39 19.11
CA GLU A 6 -4.68 0.84 18.94
C GLU A 6 -3.25 0.53 18.51
N ILE A 7 -2.80 1.19 17.43
CA ILE A 7 -1.43 1.07 16.97
C ILE A 7 -0.51 2.09 17.65
N ASN A 8 0.59 1.58 18.20
CA ASN A 8 1.59 2.35 18.92
C ASN A 8 2.94 1.58 18.92
N SER A 9 4.00 2.16 19.50
CA SER A 9 5.33 1.51 19.49
C SER A 9 5.42 0.19 20.26
N ALA A 10 4.49 -0.12 21.16
CA ALA A 10 4.43 -1.40 21.85
C ALA A 10 3.60 -2.44 21.08
N HIS A 11 2.68 -1.97 20.24
CA HIS A 11 1.79 -2.76 19.39
C HIS A 11 1.79 -2.17 17.98
N PRO A 12 2.88 -2.32 17.21
CA PRO A 12 2.96 -1.82 15.84
C PRO A 12 2.03 -2.64 14.94
N THR A 13 1.62 -2.09 13.80
CA THR A 13 1.09 -2.94 12.70
C THR A 13 2.17 -3.21 11.67
N TYR A 14 1.89 -4.16 10.78
CA TYR A 14 2.76 -4.50 9.67
C TYR A 14 2.05 -4.23 8.35
N VAL A 15 2.70 -3.46 7.48
CA VAL A 15 2.20 -3.14 6.14
C VAL A 15 3.08 -3.81 5.10
N VAL A 16 2.48 -4.67 4.28
CA VAL A 16 3.17 -5.35 3.18
C VAL A 16 2.60 -4.85 1.86
N LEU A 17 3.46 -4.27 1.02
CA LEU A 17 3.09 -3.79 -0.31
C LEU A 17 3.66 -4.74 -1.34
N LEU A 18 2.79 -5.43 -2.08
CA LEU A 18 3.17 -6.29 -3.20
C LEU A 18 3.01 -5.49 -4.49
N ILE A 19 4.09 -5.33 -5.23
CA ILE A 19 4.18 -4.47 -6.40
C ILE A 19 4.48 -5.32 -7.62
N ASP A 20 3.52 -5.42 -8.52
CA ASP A 20 3.71 -6.02 -9.82
C ASP A 20 4.78 -5.23 -10.59
N GLN A 21 5.81 -5.94 -11.06
CA GLN A 21 6.89 -5.41 -11.89
C GLN A 21 6.86 -6.02 -13.29
N SER A 22 5.75 -6.64 -13.71
CA SER A 22 5.63 -7.29 -15.02
C SER A 22 5.84 -6.31 -16.18
N GLY A 23 6.11 -6.85 -17.38
CA GLY A 23 6.37 -6.03 -18.57
C GLY A 23 5.24 -5.06 -18.94
N SER A 24 4.00 -5.31 -18.55
CA SER A 24 2.87 -4.38 -18.78
C SER A 24 2.96 -3.09 -17.97
N MET A 25 3.76 -3.08 -16.89
CA MET A 25 4.02 -1.91 -16.06
C MET A 25 4.89 -0.86 -16.74
N ASP A 26 5.49 -1.18 -17.90
CA ASP A 26 6.21 -0.23 -18.76
C ASP A 26 5.26 0.69 -19.54
N ALA A 27 4.01 0.25 -19.74
CA ALA A 27 2.99 1.08 -20.37
C ALA A 27 2.56 2.24 -19.45
N PRO A 28 2.21 3.41 -19.98
CA PRO A 28 1.72 4.52 -19.18
C PRO A 28 0.29 4.30 -18.68
N PHE A 29 -0.10 5.02 -17.61
CA PHE A 29 -1.50 5.13 -17.22
C PHE A 29 -2.33 5.77 -18.33
N PHE A 30 -3.66 5.59 -18.31
CA PHE A 30 -4.53 6.29 -19.24
C PHE A 30 -4.35 7.80 -19.12
N GLY A 31 -3.99 8.47 -20.23
CA GLY A 31 -3.72 9.91 -20.26
C GLY A 31 -2.37 10.34 -19.67
N GLY A 32 -1.56 9.39 -19.20
CA GLY A 32 -0.18 9.62 -18.75
C GLY A 32 0.83 9.47 -19.88
N THR A 33 2.04 9.97 -19.65
CA THR A 33 3.18 9.84 -20.58
C THR A 33 4.33 9.02 -19.99
N ARG A 34 4.31 8.76 -18.69
CA ARG A 34 5.34 8.00 -17.99
C ARG A 34 4.89 6.56 -17.75
N PRO A 35 5.81 5.60 -17.66
CA PRO A 35 5.50 4.22 -17.27
C PRO A 35 4.72 4.14 -15.97
N LYS A 36 3.79 3.18 -15.87
CA LYS A 36 3.07 2.89 -14.62
C LYS A 36 4.03 2.59 -13.48
N SER A 37 5.09 1.83 -13.75
CA SER A 37 6.15 1.53 -12.77
C SER A 37 6.71 2.80 -12.13
N GLU A 38 7.15 3.80 -12.91
CA GLU A 38 7.68 5.06 -12.38
C GLU A 38 6.67 5.85 -11.54
N GLU A 39 5.42 5.92 -11.99
CA GLU A 39 4.33 6.57 -11.23
C GLU A 39 4.01 5.83 -9.92
N VAL A 40 4.05 4.51 -9.94
CA VAL A 40 3.91 3.68 -8.75
C VAL A 40 5.08 3.88 -7.79
N ALA A 41 6.32 3.89 -8.27
CA ALA A 41 7.49 4.19 -7.44
C ALA A 41 7.38 5.57 -6.78
N ASP A 42 6.95 6.58 -7.53
CA ASP A 42 6.74 7.91 -6.97
C ASP A 42 5.64 7.92 -5.91
N ALA A 43 4.53 7.19 -6.12
CA ALA A 43 3.45 7.07 -5.15
C ALA A 43 3.91 6.33 -3.87
N LEU A 44 4.69 5.26 -4.01
CA LEU A 44 5.27 4.50 -2.89
C LEU A 44 6.22 5.36 -2.06
N ASN A 45 7.15 6.08 -2.71
CA ASN A 45 8.07 6.96 -1.99
C ASN A 45 7.34 8.12 -1.29
N ARG A 46 6.26 8.66 -1.88
CA ARG A 46 5.38 9.63 -1.21
C ARG A 46 4.70 9.03 0.01
N LEU A 47 4.12 7.84 -0.12
CA LEU A 47 3.46 7.15 0.99
C LEU A 47 4.45 6.91 2.14
N ILE A 48 5.64 6.37 1.85
CA ILE A 48 6.69 6.14 2.86
C ILE A 48 7.03 7.46 3.56
N PHE A 49 7.23 8.54 2.78
CA PHE A 49 7.51 9.84 3.35
C PHE A 49 6.37 10.34 4.26
N GLU A 50 5.11 10.19 3.85
CA GLU A 50 3.96 10.54 4.68
C GLU A 50 3.88 9.72 5.97
N LEU A 51 4.13 8.41 5.90
CA LEU A 51 4.15 7.54 7.08
C LEU A 51 5.28 7.94 8.05
N VAL A 52 6.47 8.26 7.53
CA VAL A 52 7.59 8.77 8.31
C VAL A 52 7.23 10.10 8.99
N GLN A 53 6.60 11.02 8.26
CA GLN A 53 6.19 12.32 8.80
C GLN A 53 5.10 12.19 9.88
N ARG A 54 4.13 11.27 9.69
CA ARG A 54 3.09 10.97 10.69
C ARG A 54 3.69 10.38 11.97
N ALA A 55 4.69 9.51 11.86
CA ALA A 55 5.39 8.90 13.00
C ALA A 55 6.41 9.83 13.68
N SER A 56 6.73 10.97 13.07
CA SER A 56 7.66 11.99 13.58
C SER A 56 7.03 13.40 13.55
N PRO A 57 6.06 13.70 14.43
CA PRO A 57 5.36 14.99 14.41
C PRO A 57 6.28 16.21 14.56
N SER A 58 7.47 16.03 15.13
CA SER A 58 8.52 17.04 15.16
C SER A 58 9.92 16.44 14.94
N THR A 59 10.82 17.22 14.33
CA THR A 59 12.23 16.87 14.09
C THR A 59 13.06 16.61 15.35
N GLN A 60 12.53 16.95 16.53
CA GLN A 60 13.18 16.74 17.83
C GLN A 60 12.59 15.57 18.62
N SER A 61 11.49 14.97 18.15
CA SER A 61 10.88 13.81 18.79
C SER A 61 11.51 12.51 18.33
N LYS A 62 11.68 11.54 19.24
CA LYS A 62 12.07 10.17 18.87
C LYS A 62 10.95 9.60 18.00
N VAL A 63 11.28 9.15 16.78
CA VAL A 63 10.33 8.43 15.92
C VAL A 63 9.75 7.27 16.69
N LYS A 64 8.44 7.13 16.60
CA LYS A 64 7.72 6.02 17.18
C LYS A 64 7.46 4.99 16.09
N ASN A 65 8.03 3.79 16.25
CA ASN A 65 7.86 2.68 15.30
C ASN A 65 6.44 2.11 15.40
N TYR A 66 5.49 2.79 14.77
CA TYR A 66 4.10 2.34 14.66
C TYR A 66 3.90 1.31 13.56
N TYR A 67 4.82 1.28 12.59
CA TYR A 67 4.73 0.45 11.41
C TYR A 67 6.04 -0.29 11.19
N ASP A 68 5.91 -1.59 10.96
CA ASP A 68 6.87 -2.35 10.17
C ASP A 68 6.39 -2.37 8.73
N ILE A 69 7.32 -2.33 7.77
CA ILE A 69 6.99 -2.19 6.35
C ILE A 69 7.84 -3.15 5.52
N SER A 70 7.17 -3.82 4.59
CA SER A 70 7.80 -4.56 3.50
C SER A 70 7.27 -4.08 2.16
N ILE A 71 8.16 -3.89 1.20
CA ILE A 71 7.80 -3.50 -0.17
C ILE A 71 8.43 -4.51 -1.09
N ILE A 72 7.61 -5.43 -1.59
CA ILE A 72 8.04 -6.60 -2.33
C ILE A 72 7.62 -6.44 -3.78
N GLY A 73 8.57 -6.50 -4.69
CA GLY A 73 8.33 -6.52 -6.12
C GLY A 73 8.24 -7.94 -6.61
N TYR A 74 7.34 -8.19 -7.54
CA TYR A 74 7.21 -9.48 -8.17
C TYR A 74 7.11 -9.37 -9.69
N ASP A 75 7.92 -10.18 -10.35
CA ASP A 75 7.94 -10.40 -11.80
C ASP A 75 8.08 -11.90 -12.11
N ASP A 76 9.19 -12.31 -12.72
CA ASP A 76 9.66 -13.70 -12.77
C ASP A 76 10.33 -14.13 -11.44
N THR A 77 10.60 -13.16 -10.56
CA THR A 77 11.23 -13.32 -9.25
C THR A 77 10.48 -12.49 -8.20
N VAL A 78 10.70 -12.80 -6.93
CA VAL A 78 10.14 -12.03 -5.80
C VAL A 78 11.28 -11.48 -4.98
N ARG A 79 11.29 -10.18 -4.71
CA ARG A 79 12.36 -9.50 -3.97
C ARG A 79 11.87 -8.26 -3.24
N SER A 80 12.57 -7.88 -2.17
CA SER A 80 12.46 -6.55 -1.58
C SER A 80 12.86 -5.47 -2.60
N LEU A 81 12.12 -4.35 -2.60
CA LEU A 81 12.37 -3.19 -3.46
C LEU A 81 13.07 -2.04 -2.73
N PHE A 82 13.42 -2.23 -1.46
CA PHE A 82 14.25 -1.26 -0.77
C PHE A 82 15.60 -1.12 -1.48
N CYS A 83 16.11 0.11 -1.50
CA CYS A 83 17.35 0.46 -2.16
C CYS A 83 18.34 1.07 -1.16
N GLY A 84 19.61 1.18 -1.55
CA GLY A 84 20.64 1.81 -0.74
C GLY A 84 20.90 1.03 0.56
N PRO A 85 20.97 1.70 1.74
CA PRO A 85 21.30 1.03 3.01
C PRO A 85 20.29 -0.03 3.47
N LEU A 86 19.11 -0.09 2.85
CA LEU A 86 18.02 -1.00 3.20
C LEU A 86 17.86 -2.16 2.20
N ALA A 87 18.73 -2.27 1.19
CA ALA A 87 18.55 -3.21 0.07
C ALA A 87 18.51 -4.69 0.47
N ASP A 88 19.18 -5.07 1.56
CA ASP A 88 19.24 -6.46 2.05
C ASP A 88 18.17 -6.76 3.12
N LYS A 89 17.14 -5.91 3.24
CA LYS A 89 16.07 -6.07 4.24
C LYS A 89 14.73 -6.32 3.60
N ASP A 90 14.00 -7.27 4.18
CA ASP A 90 12.62 -7.54 3.80
C ASP A 90 11.65 -6.73 4.66
N ILE A 91 11.91 -6.66 5.97
CA ILE A 91 11.10 -5.91 6.94
C ILE A 91 11.91 -4.73 7.47
N VAL A 92 11.35 -3.52 7.40
CA VAL A 92 11.99 -2.28 7.83
C VAL A 92 11.05 -1.48 8.73
N THR A 93 11.59 -0.99 9.85
CA THR A 93 10.84 -0.10 10.76
C THR A 93 10.80 1.34 10.21
N ILE A 94 9.84 2.14 10.68
CA ILE A 94 9.73 3.54 10.27
C ILE A 94 10.94 4.41 10.67
N SER A 95 11.57 4.11 11.81
CA SER A 95 12.81 4.80 12.18
C SER A 95 13.93 4.52 11.16
N GLU A 96 14.05 3.28 10.71
CA GLU A 96 15.04 2.91 9.70
C GLU A 96 14.76 3.58 8.35
N LEU A 97 13.49 3.66 7.94
CA LEU A 97 13.09 4.43 6.75
C LEU A 97 13.47 5.90 6.89
N ARG A 98 13.13 6.56 8.00
CA ARG A 98 13.50 7.97 8.22
C ARG A 98 15.01 8.19 8.07
N ASP A 99 15.80 7.32 8.69
CA ASP A 99 17.25 7.53 8.84
C ASP A 99 18.05 7.09 7.62
N ASN A 100 17.47 6.24 6.75
CA ASN A 100 18.20 5.61 5.65
C ASN A 100 17.47 5.73 4.29
N PRO A 101 17.18 6.94 3.79
CA PRO A 101 16.81 7.10 2.38
C PRO A 101 17.98 6.66 1.49
N ALA A 102 17.69 5.97 0.39
CA ALA A 102 18.71 5.59 -0.59
C ALA A 102 19.34 6.84 -1.23
N ARG A 103 18.53 7.86 -1.49
CA ARG A 103 18.95 9.20 -1.91
C ARG A 103 17.86 10.23 -1.61
N ILE A 104 18.22 11.52 -1.72
CA ILE A 104 17.27 12.62 -1.63
C ILE A 104 17.37 13.41 -2.92
N GLU A 105 16.28 13.43 -3.70
CA GLU A 105 16.17 14.20 -4.92
C GLU A 105 15.64 15.60 -4.62
N GLU A 106 15.98 16.58 -5.46
CA GLU A 106 15.37 17.90 -5.45
C GLU A 106 14.43 17.98 -6.67
N ARG A 107 13.13 18.11 -6.42
CA ARG A 107 12.10 18.17 -7.45
C ARG A 107 11.39 19.51 -7.39
N THR A 108 10.92 20.02 -8.52
CA THR A 108 10.12 21.25 -8.56
C THR A 108 8.65 20.90 -8.47
N GLN A 109 7.94 21.49 -7.52
CA GLN A 109 6.48 21.39 -7.43
C GLN A 109 5.84 22.76 -7.67
N THR A 110 5.02 22.84 -8.71
CA THR A 110 4.20 24.01 -8.98
C THR A 110 3.07 24.10 -7.95
N ARG A 111 3.00 25.22 -7.23
CA ARG A 111 1.98 25.48 -6.21
C ARG A 111 1.24 26.79 -6.51
N PRO A 112 -0.05 26.91 -6.14
CA PRO A 112 -0.76 28.18 -6.21
C PRO A 112 -0.06 29.23 -5.34
N ASP A 113 0.11 30.44 -5.86
CA ASP A 113 0.78 31.54 -5.16
C ASP A 113 -0.16 32.32 -4.22
N GLY A 114 -1.44 31.94 -4.16
CA GLY A 114 -2.48 32.62 -3.37
C GLY A 114 -2.99 33.94 -3.96
N ALA A 115 -2.44 34.39 -5.10
CA ALA A 115 -2.82 35.58 -5.84
C ALA A 115 -3.40 35.27 -7.24
N GLY A 116 -3.61 33.99 -7.54
CA GLY A 116 -4.18 33.52 -8.81
C GLY A 116 -3.13 33.10 -9.85
N GLY A 117 -1.85 33.10 -9.48
CA GLY A 117 -0.75 32.53 -10.25
C GLY A 117 -0.21 31.23 -9.66
N VAL A 118 0.91 30.77 -10.20
CA VAL A 118 1.62 29.59 -9.73
C VAL A 118 3.09 29.90 -9.53
N ILE A 119 3.69 29.31 -8.51
CA ILE A 119 5.12 29.37 -8.22
C ILE A 119 5.72 27.97 -8.23
N ASP A 120 6.94 27.87 -8.74
CA ASP A 120 7.74 26.66 -8.72
C ASP A 120 8.56 26.61 -7.43
N VAL A 121 8.29 25.61 -6.58
CA VAL A 121 8.93 25.45 -5.27
C VAL A 121 9.80 24.21 -5.30
N PRO A 122 11.11 24.30 -4.98
CA PRO A 122 11.95 23.12 -4.80
C PRO A 122 11.48 22.35 -3.56
N VAL A 123 11.24 21.05 -3.74
CA VAL A 123 10.85 20.11 -2.68
C VAL A 123 11.84 18.97 -2.62
N ARG A 124 12.21 18.58 -1.40
CA ARG A 124 13.05 17.40 -1.17
C ARG A 124 12.19 16.16 -1.31
N PHE A 125 12.62 15.23 -2.14
CA PHE A 125 11.94 13.98 -2.43
C PHE A 125 12.86 12.81 -2.05
N PRO A 126 12.77 12.30 -0.82
CA PRO A 126 13.51 11.11 -0.42
C PRO A 126 13.04 9.89 -1.21
N VAL A 127 13.99 9.04 -1.60
CA VAL A 127 13.76 7.81 -2.35
C VAL A 127 14.27 6.63 -1.53
N TRP A 128 13.42 5.63 -1.35
CA TRP A 128 13.72 4.35 -0.72
C TRP A 128 13.53 3.18 -1.67
N VAL A 129 12.64 3.33 -2.64
CA VAL A 129 12.19 2.28 -3.54
C VAL A 129 12.35 2.71 -4.98
N GLU A 130 12.83 1.79 -5.81
CA GLU A 130 12.76 1.87 -7.26
C GLU A 130 11.98 0.67 -7.79
N THR A 131 11.22 0.90 -8.85
CA THR A 131 10.48 -0.17 -9.52
C THR A 131 11.03 -0.41 -10.91
N ALA A 132 11.04 -1.66 -11.34
CA ALA A 132 11.29 -2.05 -12.71
C ALA A 132 9.99 -2.50 -13.40
N ALA A 133 10.07 -2.66 -14.72
CA ALA A 133 9.06 -3.33 -15.52
C ALA A 133 9.75 -4.39 -16.40
N GLY A 134 9.36 -5.65 -16.27
CA GLY A 134 9.96 -6.77 -16.98
C GLY A 134 9.37 -8.11 -16.53
N GLY A 135 9.53 -9.15 -17.33
CA GLY A 135 9.10 -10.49 -16.95
C GLY A 135 7.57 -10.67 -16.87
N ARG A 136 7.17 -11.77 -16.23
CA ARG A 136 5.78 -12.20 -16.05
C ARG A 136 5.18 -11.66 -14.75
N THR A 137 3.89 -11.94 -14.54
CA THR A 137 3.19 -11.64 -13.28
C THR A 137 3.06 -12.91 -12.45
N ASP A 138 3.99 -13.16 -11.53
CA ASP A 138 3.93 -14.28 -10.55
C ASP A 138 3.39 -13.82 -9.19
N MET A 139 2.08 -13.52 -9.17
CA MET A 139 1.37 -13.10 -7.96
C MET A 139 1.33 -14.20 -6.89
N THR A 140 1.34 -15.47 -7.30
CA THR A 140 1.35 -16.62 -6.39
C THR A 140 2.63 -16.64 -5.56
N ALA A 141 3.79 -16.52 -6.21
CA ALA A 141 5.06 -16.44 -5.50
C ALA A 141 5.12 -15.22 -4.55
N ALA A 142 4.56 -14.08 -4.97
CA ALA A 142 4.52 -12.88 -4.13
C ALA A 142 3.68 -13.07 -2.86
N LEU A 143 2.50 -13.71 -2.98
CA LEU A 143 1.63 -14.00 -1.85
C LEU A 143 2.24 -15.04 -0.91
N ASP A 144 2.93 -16.05 -1.45
CA ASP A 144 3.64 -17.05 -0.65
C ASP A 144 4.79 -16.44 0.13
N TYR A 145 5.57 -15.59 -0.52
CA TYR A 145 6.63 -14.84 0.13
C TYR A 145 6.09 -13.91 1.24
N ALA A 146 4.98 -13.22 0.97
CA ALA A 146 4.30 -12.40 1.96
C ALA A 146 3.81 -13.24 3.15
N HIS A 147 3.22 -14.41 2.87
CA HIS A 147 2.73 -15.33 3.89
C HIS A 147 3.84 -15.74 4.87
N ASP A 148 5.04 -16.05 4.37
CA ASP A 148 6.17 -16.44 5.21
C ASP A 148 6.61 -15.30 6.15
N LEU A 149 6.73 -14.08 5.62
CA LEU A 149 7.05 -12.90 6.44
C LEU A 149 5.96 -12.60 7.49
N LEU A 150 4.70 -12.71 7.08
CA LEU A 150 3.54 -12.43 7.93
C LEU A 150 3.42 -13.47 9.05
N THR A 151 3.68 -14.75 8.77
CA THR A 151 3.60 -15.84 9.75
C THR A 151 4.52 -15.58 10.94
N GLU A 152 5.80 -15.29 10.66
CA GLU A 152 6.77 -14.96 11.70
C GLU A 152 6.35 -13.69 12.47
N TRP A 153 5.86 -12.67 11.75
CA TRP A 153 5.50 -11.40 12.38
C TRP A 153 4.29 -11.51 13.31
N VAL A 154 3.21 -12.20 12.90
CA VAL A 154 1.98 -12.33 13.73
C VAL A 154 2.23 -13.14 15.00
N ASP A 155 3.12 -14.14 14.94
CA ASP A 155 3.53 -14.93 16.11
C ASP A 155 4.27 -14.08 17.14
N GLN A 156 5.09 -13.12 16.67
CA GLN A 156 5.81 -12.18 17.54
C GLN A 156 4.91 -11.03 18.04
N HIS A 157 3.84 -10.68 17.32
CA HIS A 157 2.97 -9.52 17.60
C HIS A 157 1.50 -9.90 17.80
N PRO A 158 1.15 -10.85 18.69
CA PRO A 158 -0.20 -11.39 18.78
C PRO A 158 -1.25 -10.39 19.29
N ARG A 159 -0.86 -9.25 19.85
CA ARG A 159 -1.78 -8.21 20.37
C ARG A 159 -1.89 -6.98 19.48
N SER A 160 -1.13 -6.93 18.40
CA SER A 160 -1.18 -5.83 17.46
C SER A 160 -2.45 -5.85 16.64
N PHE A 161 -2.80 -4.71 16.06
CA PHE A 161 -3.71 -4.67 14.93
C PHE A 161 -3.16 -5.59 13.82
N PRO A 162 -4.01 -6.35 13.12
CA PRO A 162 -3.53 -7.32 12.16
C PRO A 162 -2.82 -6.67 10.96
N PRO A 163 -1.85 -7.37 10.34
CA PRO A 163 -1.17 -6.85 9.17
C PRO A 163 -2.11 -6.49 8.03
N ILE A 164 -1.67 -5.53 7.22
CA ILE A 164 -2.37 -5.07 6.01
C ILE A 164 -1.46 -5.34 4.81
N VAL A 165 -1.96 -6.16 3.89
CA VAL A 165 -1.31 -6.49 2.62
C VAL A 165 -2.03 -5.73 1.52
N VAL A 166 -1.29 -4.96 0.72
CA VAL A 166 -1.83 -4.28 -0.47
C VAL A 166 -1.09 -4.79 -1.69
N ASN A 167 -1.82 -5.48 -2.55
CA ASN A 167 -1.33 -5.94 -3.83
C ASN A 167 -1.70 -4.93 -4.93
N LEU A 168 -0.71 -4.44 -5.65
CA LEU A 168 -0.86 -3.53 -6.76
C LEU A 168 -0.42 -4.22 -8.04
N THR A 169 -1.32 -4.33 -9.01
CA THR A 169 -1.11 -5.08 -10.25
C THR A 169 -1.78 -4.40 -11.43
N ASP A 170 -1.28 -4.64 -12.64
CA ASP A 170 -1.90 -4.17 -13.88
C ASP A 170 -2.41 -5.30 -14.78
N GLY A 171 -2.37 -6.54 -14.28
CA GLY A 171 -2.66 -7.73 -15.06
C GLY A 171 -3.08 -8.94 -14.21
N LEU A 172 -3.43 -10.02 -14.90
CA LEU A 172 -3.71 -11.30 -14.26
C LEU A 172 -2.40 -12.02 -13.91
N ALA A 173 -2.46 -12.84 -12.84
CA ALA A 173 -1.45 -13.86 -12.63
C ALA A 173 -1.31 -14.70 -13.90
N THR A 174 -0.09 -14.78 -14.43
CA THR A 174 0.17 -15.51 -15.69
C THR A 174 0.47 -16.99 -15.45
N GLY A 175 0.42 -17.45 -14.20
CA GLY A 175 0.77 -18.79 -13.75
C GLY A 175 -0.36 -19.48 -12.99
N GLU A 176 -0.03 -20.06 -11.84
CA GLU A 176 -1.01 -20.71 -10.96
C GLU A 176 -2.01 -19.71 -10.38
N SER A 177 -3.16 -20.22 -9.93
CA SER A 177 -4.19 -19.37 -9.34
C SER A 177 -3.70 -18.79 -8.01
N PRO A 178 -3.76 -17.45 -7.82
CA PRO A 178 -3.34 -16.81 -6.57
C PRO A 178 -4.37 -16.95 -5.44
N VAL A 179 -5.52 -17.61 -5.68
CA VAL A 179 -6.63 -17.68 -4.72
C VAL A 179 -6.24 -18.42 -3.44
N GLU A 180 -5.66 -19.61 -3.56
CA GLU A 180 -5.23 -20.39 -2.38
C GLU A 180 -4.12 -19.68 -1.59
N PRO A 181 -3.03 -19.16 -2.22
CA PRO A 181 -2.08 -18.26 -1.57
C PRO A 181 -2.72 -17.07 -0.84
N ALA A 182 -3.67 -16.37 -1.47
CA ALA A 182 -4.38 -15.26 -0.88
C ALA A 182 -5.23 -15.67 0.34
N GLU A 183 -5.88 -16.83 0.27
CA GLU A 183 -6.62 -17.42 1.40
C GLU A 183 -5.69 -17.75 2.56
N ARG A 184 -4.50 -18.31 2.29
CA ARG A 184 -3.48 -18.57 3.32
C ARG A 184 -3.05 -17.28 4.00
N VAL A 185 -2.69 -16.25 3.24
CA VAL A 185 -2.34 -14.92 3.78
C VAL A 185 -3.45 -14.40 4.69
N ARG A 186 -4.71 -14.41 4.23
CA ARG A 186 -5.87 -13.94 5.02
C ARG A 186 -6.23 -14.83 6.20
N SER A 187 -5.76 -16.07 6.24
CA SER A 187 -6.01 -16.99 7.35
C SER A 187 -5.14 -16.68 8.58
N LEU A 188 -3.99 -16.02 8.37
CA LEU A 188 -3.13 -15.52 9.44
C LEU A 188 -3.88 -14.45 10.24
N ALA A 189 -3.58 -14.36 11.54
CA ALA A 189 -4.31 -13.48 12.44
C ALA A 189 -3.48 -13.04 13.64
N THR A 190 -3.73 -11.82 14.10
CA THR A 190 -3.45 -11.44 15.49
C THR A 190 -4.70 -11.72 16.34
N ARG A 191 -4.66 -11.40 17.64
CA ARG A 191 -5.85 -11.49 18.49
C ARG A 191 -6.92 -10.45 18.15
N ASP A 192 -6.58 -9.43 17.38
CA ASP A 192 -7.50 -8.36 17.00
C ASP A 192 -8.17 -8.59 15.64
N GLY A 193 -7.68 -9.51 14.81
CA GLY A 193 -8.33 -9.84 13.54
C GLY A 193 -7.44 -10.63 12.61
N GLN A 194 -7.99 -10.97 11.45
CA GLN A 194 -7.26 -11.62 10.38
C GLN A 194 -6.45 -10.61 9.57
N VAL A 195 -5.40 -11.05 8.90
CA VAL A 195 -4.67 -10.23 7.94
C VAL A 195 -5.63 -9.70 6.88
N LEU A 196 -5.53 -8.40 6.59
CA LEU A 196 -6.35 -7.73 5.58
C LEU A 196 -5.58 -7.71 4.26
N LEU A 197 -6.09 -8.40 3.25
CA LEU A 197 -5.56 -8.34 1.88
C LEU A 197 -6.41 -7.43 1.02
N PHE A 198 -5.82 -6.39 0.45
CA PHE A 198 -6.44 -5.47 -0.50
C PHE A 198 -5.77 -5.55 -1.87
N ASN A 199 -6.54 -5.31 -2.93
CA ASN A 199 -6.06 -5.34 -4.31
C ASN A 199 -6.34 -4.01 -5.01
N ALA A 200 -5.36 -3.53 -5.77
CA ALA A 200 -5.48 -2.41 -6.67
C ALA A 200 -5.07 -2.85 -8.07
N HIS A 201 -6.04 -2.86 -8.98
CA HIS A 201 -5.80 -3.05 -10.40
C HIS A 201 -5.71 -1.70 -11.11
N VAL A 202 -4.59 -1.46 -11.77
CA VAL A 202 -4.32 -0.26 -12.57
C VAL A 202 -4.39 -0.56 -14.06
N THR A 203 -4.93 0.37 -14.84
CA THR A 203 -5.09 0.18 -16.29
C THR A 203 -4.66 1.39 -17.10
N SER A 204 -4.24 1.12 -18.34
CA SER A 204 -3.94 2.13 -19.36
C SER A 204 -5.17 2.50 -20.20
N LEU A 205 -6.31 1.85 -19.96
CA LEU A 205 -7.55 2.05 -20.71
C LEU A 205 -8.43 3.16 -20.09
N PRO A 206 -9.23 3.88 -20.91
CA PRO A 206 -10.21 4.87 -20.44
C PRO A 206 -11.45 4.19 -19.82
N LEU A 207 -11.26 3.47 -18.72
CA LEU A 207 -12.34 2.79 -18.01
C LEU A 207 -12.66 3.54 -16.71
N ASP A 208 -13.95 3.61 -16.37
CA ASP A 208 -14.36 4.16 -15.09
C ASP A 208 -13.84 3.25 -13.96
N PRO A 209 -13.25 3.83 -12.90
CA PRO A 209 -12.76 3.05 -11.78
C PRO A 209 -13.92 2.48 -10.97
N MET A 210 -13.83 1.21 -10.62
CA MET A 210 -14.75 0.53 -9.71
C MET A 210 -14.10 0.47 -8.33
N LEU A 211 -14.58 1.33 -7.43
CA LEU A 211 -14.00 1.51 -6.10
C LEU A 211 -14.83 0.80 -5.04
N TYR A 212 -14.17 -0.05 -4.25
CA TYR A 212 -14.74 -0.70 -3.06
C TYR A 212 -16.07 -1.44 -3.31
N PRO A 213 -16.15 -2.30 -4.34
CA PRO A 213 -17.37 -3.02 -4.69
C PRO A 213 -17.89 -3.87 -3.53
N GLN A 214 -19.22 -4.01 -3.45
CA GLN A 214 -19.90 -4.90 -2.50
C GLN A 214 -20.17 -6.28 -3.10
N THR A 215 -20.31 -6.36 -4.43
CA THR A 215 -20.57 -7.60 -5.16
C THR A 215 -19.67 -7.70 -6.39
N PRO A 216 -19.40 -8.93 -6.88
CA PRO A 216 -18.58 -9.14 -8.06
C PRO A 216 -19.35 -9.04 -9.39
N ASP A 217 -20.66 -8.76 -9.36
CA ASP A 217 -21.55 -8.95 -10.51
C ASP A 217 -21.16 -8.06 -11.69
N ASP A 218 -20.82 -6.81 -11.41
CA ASP A 218 -20.43 -5.81 -12.40
C ASP A 218 -18.93 -5.89 -12.77
N LEU A 219 -18.15 -6.72 -12.09
CA LEU A 219 -16.72 -6.87 -12.36
C LEU A 219 -16.49 -7.81 -13.55
N PRO A 220 -15.52 -7.49 -14.43
CA PRO A 220 -15.03 -8.44 -15.42
C PRO A 220 -14.32 -9.62 -14.73
N PRO A 221 -14.05 -10.73 -15.44
CA PRO A 221 -13.44 -11.93 -14.84
C PRO A 221 -12.20 -11.65 -13.97
N GLU A 222 -11.33 -10.74 -14.39
CA GLU A 222 -10.14 -10.30 -13.68
C GLU A 222 -10.49 -9.62 -12.36
N GLY A 223 -11.46 -8.70 -12.40
CA GLY A 223 -11.96 -8.02 -11.21
C GLY A 223 -12.63 -8.98 -10.23
N ARG A 224 -13.33 -10.01 -10.73
CA ARG A 224 -13.94 -11.05 -9.89
C ARG A 224 -12.90 -11.88 -9.14
N LEU A 225 -11.78 -12.20 -9.78
CA LEU A 225 -10.65 -12.87 -9.14
C LEU A 225 -10.03 -12.01 -8.03
N LEU A 226 -9.74 -10.74 -8.31
CA LEU A 226 -9.20 -9.84 -7.29
C LEU A 226 -10.20 -9.61 -6.14
N PHE A 227 -11.50 -9.54 -6.46
CA PHE A 227 -12.56 -9.41 -5.47
C PHE A 227 -12.64 -10.59 -4.50
N SER A 228 -12.50 -11.82 -5.00
CA SER A 228 -12.57 -13.02 -4.16
C SER A 228 -11.41 -13.06 -3.16
N MET A 229 -10.22 -12.60 -3.59
CA MET A 229 -9.04 -12.48 -2.75
C MET A 229 -9.12 -11.31 -1.77
N SER A 230 -9.74 -10.19 -2.15
CA SER A 230 -9.82 -8.99 -1.30
C SER A 230 -10.65 -9.22 -0.03
N SER A 231 -10.18 -8.65 1.07
CA SER A 231 -10.86 -8.64 2.36
C SER A 231 -11.95 -7.56 2.39
N GLU A 232 -12.99 -7.80 3.19
CA GLU A 232 -13.97 -6.76 3.52
C GLU A 232 -13.31 -5.66 4.35
N LEU A 233 -13.70 -4.41 4.09
CA LEU A 233 -13.19 -3.28 4.86
C LEU A 233 -13.77 -3.32 6.28
N PRO A 234 -12.91 -3.31 7.33
CA PRO A 234 -13.36 -3.16 8.70
C PRO A 234 -14.16 -1.87 8.91
N ASP A 235 -15.05 -1.87 9.90
CA ASP A 235 -15.92 -0.73 10.21
C ASP A 235 -15.13 0.56 10.41
N SER A 236 -14.04 0.48 11.16
CA SER A 236 -13.06 1.55 11.34
C SER A 236 -12.60 2.11 9.97
N MET A 237 -12.05 1.28 9.08
CA MET A 237 -11.61 1.73 7.75
C MET A 237 -12.73 2.37 6.92
N ARG A 238 -13.97 1.89 7.03
CA ARG A 238 -15.13 2.52 6.35
C ARG A 238 -15.43 3.91 6.90
N GLU A 239 -15.33 4.13 8.20
CA GLU A 239 -15.49 5.46 8.83
C GLU A 239 -14.41 6.44 8.35
N THR A 240 -13.16 5.98 8.31
CA THR A 240 -12.04 6.76 7.74
C THR A 240 -12.27 7.10 6.27
N ALA A 241 -12.77 6.15 5.47
CA ALA A 241 -13.10 6.40 4.07
C ALA A 241 -14.22 7.46 3.92
N GLY A 242 -15.23 7.43 4.81
CA GLY A 242 -16.27 8.45 4.88
C GLY A 242 -15.72 9.85 5.14
N ALA A 243 -14.74 10.00 6.05
CA ALA A 243 -14.06 11.27 6.32
C ALA A 243 -13.26 11.77 5.10
N LEU A 244 -12.78 10.85 4.26
CA LEU A 244 -12.12 11.14 2.98
C LEU A 244 -13.08 11.36 1.81
N HIS A 245 -14.40 11.41 2.08
CA HIS A 245 -15.44 11.57 1.07
C HIS A 245 -15.43 10.46 0.01
N VAL A 246 -14.95 9.26 0.40
CA VAL A 246 -14.98 8.06 -0.42
C VAL A 246 -16.24 7.27 -0.05
N PRO A 247 -17.17 7.04 -0.99
CA PRO A 247 -18.45 6.41 -0.70
C PRO A 247 -18.30 4.91 -0.49
N VAL A 248 -17.94 4.49 0.72
CA VAL A 248 -17.80 3.08 1.11
C VAL A 248 -19.04 2.61 1.88
N ARG A 249 -19.56 1.44 1.52
CA ARG A 249 -20.75 0.85 2.14
C ARG A 249 -20.39 -0.37 2.99
N TYR A 250 -21.32 -0.83 3.82
CA TYR A 250 -21.16 -2.10 4.55
C TYR A 250 -20.97 -3.26 3.57
N GLY A 251 -20.01 -4.15 3.85
CA GLY A 251 -19.66 -5.26 2.96
C GLY A 251 -18.82 -4.86 1.73
N SER A 252 -18.43 -3.59 1.60
CA SER A 252 -17.43 -3.18 0.61
C SER A 252 -16.11 -3.88 0.86
N ARG A 253 -15.47 -4.37 -0.19
CA ARG A 253 -14.13 -4.99 -0.14
C ARG A 253 -13.04 -3.99 -0.50
N GLY A 254 -11.83 -4.21 0.02
CA GLY A 254 -10.64 -3.46 -0.37
C GLY A 254 -10.19 -3.84 -1.77
N LEU A 255 -10.95 -3.42 -2.77
CA LEU A 255 -10.65 -3.57 -4.19
C LEU A 255 -10.81 -2.22 -4.88
N VAL A 256 -9.75 -1.78 -5.54
CA VAL A 256 -9.79 -0.73 -6.56
C VAL A 256 -9.57 -1.41 -7.90
N PHE A 257 -10.53 -1.32 -8.82
CA PHE A 257 -10.40 -1.90 -10.14
C PHE A 257 -10.46 -0.82 -11.23
N ASN A 258 -9.55 -0.88 -12.20
CA ASN A 258 -9.35 0.18 -13.20
C ASN A 258 -8.99 1.54 -12.57
N GLY A 259 -8.21 1.50 -11.49
CA GLY A 259 -7.79 2.70 -10.79
C GLY A 259 -6.68 3.45 -11.51
N ASN A 260 -6.53 4.72 -11.14
CA ASN A 260 -5.34 5.53 -11.43
C ASN A 260 -4.47 5.70 -10.16
N ALA A 261 -3.36 6.43 -10.28
CA ALA A 261 -2.45 6.68 -9.17
C ALA A 261 -3.13 7.30 -7.93
N VAL A 262 -4.15 8.15 -8.11
CA VAL A 262 -4.88 8.77 -6.98
C VAL A 262 -5.70 7.74 -6.22
N ASP A 263 -6.33 6.79 -6.92
CA ASP A 263 -7.14 5.75 -6.30
C ASP A 263 -6.27 4.76 -5.51
N VAL A 264 -5.07 4.45 -6.03
CA VAL A 264 -4.07 3.64 -5.34
C VAL A 264 -3.63 4.31 -4.03
N VAL A 265 -3.30 5.61 -4.08
CA VAL A 265 -2.91 6.37 -2.88
C VAL A 265 -4.06 6.39 -1.86
N LYS A 266 -5.31 6.58 -2.29
CA LYS A 266 -6.47 6.53 -1.40
C LYS A 266 -6.67 5.17 -0.73
N LEU A 267 -6.48 4.07 -1.46
CA LEU A 267 -6.56 2.72 -0.90
C LEU A 267 -5.51 2.53 0.20
N LEU A 268 -4.28 2.98 -0.07
CA LEU A 268 -3.16 2.92 0.87
C LEU A 268 -3.45 3.80 2.09
N ASP A 269 -4.00 5.00 1.91
CA ASP A 269 -4.39 5.89 3.01
C ASP A 269 -5.51 5.31 3.88
N ILE A 270 -6.56 4.74 3.28
CA ILE A 270 -7.67 4.15 4.04
C ILE A 270 -7.18 3.00 4.91
N GLY A 271 -6.30 2.15 4.38
CA GLY A 271 -5.69 1.05 5.14
C GLY A 271 -4.76 1.53 6.25
N THR A 272 -3.96 2.58 6.00
CA THR A 272 -2.88 2.97 6.92
C THR A 272 -3.21 4.12 7.87
N ARG A 273 -4.35 4.80 7.69
CA ARG A 273 -4.72 5.97 8.51
C ARG A 273 -5.42 5.61 9.81
N HIS A 274 -6.11 4.46 9.88
CA HIS A 274 -6.64 3.92 11.14
C HIS A 274 -5.56 3.52 12.14
N VAL A 275 -4.31 3.54 11.67
CA VAL A 275 -3.14 3.08 12.39
C VAL A 275 -2.36 4.22 13.03
N ALA A 276 -2.71 5.47 12.74
CA ALA A 276 -2.16 6.61 13.46
C ALA A 276 -2.98 6.84 14.73
N PRO A 277 -2.35 7.07 15.90
CA PRO A 277 -3.10 7.46 17.09
C PRO A 277 -3.89 8.74 16.81
N ALA A 278 -5.09 8.83 17.38
CA ALA A 278 -5.89 10.06 17.33
C ALA A 278 -5.02 11.24 17.78
N PRO A 279 -5.14 12.43 17.16
CA PRO A 279 -4.42 13.61 17.63
C PRO A 279 -4.79 13.82 19.09
N GLU A 280 -3.79 13.83 19.98
CA GLU A 280 -3.98 14.20 21.38
C GLU A 280 -4.71 15.54 21.39
N THR A 281 -5.96 15.54 21.85
CA THR A 281 -6.72 16.76 22.09
C THR A 281 -5.91 17.57 23.08
N ALA A 282 -5.31 18.68 22.61
CA ALA A 282 -4.65 19.64 23.46
C ALA A 282 -5.65 20.06 24.55
N ARG A 283 -5.36 19.69 25.80
CA ARG A 283 -6.04 20.21 26.99
C ARG A 283 -5.30 21.42 27.50
#